data_AF-A0A8J1IY69-F1
#
_entry.id   AF-A0A8J1IY69-F1
#
_cell.length_a   1.000
_cell.length_b   1.000
_cell.length_c   1.000
_cell.angle_alpha   90.00
_cell.angle_beta   90.00
_cell.angle_gamma   90.00
#
_symmetry.space_group_name_H-M   'P 1'
#
loop_
_entity.id
_entity.type
_entity.pdbx_description
1 polymer ?
#
loop_
_entity_poly.entity_id
_entity_poly.type
_entity_poly.pdbx_seq_one_letter_code
_entity_poly.pdbx_strand_id
1 'polypeptide(L)'
;MAMPILLSLLILFLASHRSQAQTTIVSPSNTSSFATAQYIINTTSSSSLTYLVDTTGSMFDDLQQLKLVNNWLLDSITAKFKYGVRQYTMVEFNEPTFGQVKVTYSKDEFKSFFNSLNAYGGGDCPELAMNGLKVALENSPDRSIILVLTDASAKDYNDIPLLNSIRSLITTKQSQVVFLITGLCSSSNDPDFLIYRDIASMSSGHVFQIGLSDLGKNSICFSSQSDSA
;
A
#
# COMPACT_ATOMS: atom_id res chain seq x y z
N MET A 1 11.55 20.01 -10.18
CA MET A 1 12.69 19.38 -9.49
C MET A 1 12.32 18.68 -8.17
N ALA A 2 11.03 18.54 -7.80
CA ALA A 2 10.61 17.97 -6.50
C ALA A 2 10.33 16.44 -6.51
N MET A 3 10.07 15.86 -7.68
CA MET A 3 9.61 14.47 -7.85
C MET A 3 10.62 13.37 -7.45
N PRO A 4 11.94 13.42 -7.77
CA PRO A 4 12.85 12.38 -7.32
C PRO A 4 12.97 12.36 -5.80
N ILE A 5 12.69 13.47 -5.12
CA ILE A 5 12.74 13.55 -3.66
C ILE A 5 11.49 12.91 -3.05
N LEU A 6 10.29 13.25 -3.51
CA LEU A 6 9.04 12.71 -2.93
C LEU A 6 8.91 11.20 -3.14
N LEU A 7 9.30 10.72 -4.32
CA LEU A 7 9.24 9.31 -4.66
C LEU A 7 10.39 8.52 -3.98
N SER A 8 11.56 9.15 -3.80
CA SER A 8 12.61 8.60 -2.94
C SER A 8 12.19 8.61 -1.47
N LEU A 9 11.45 9.61 -0.99
CA LEU A 9 10.91 9.66 0.37
C LEU A 9 9.87 8.56 0.58
N LEU A 10 9.00 8.29 -0.39
CA LEU A 10 8.13 7.12 -0.38
C LEU A 10 8.97 5.84 -0.25
N ILE A 11 10.02 5.67 -1.04
CA ILE A 11 10.90 4.50 -0.96
C ILE A 11 11.63 4.42 0.38
N LEU A 12 12.18 5.53 0.90
CA LEU A 12 12.88 5.60 2.18
C LEU A 12 11.92 5.30 3.34
N PHE A 13 10.70 5.80 3.26
CA PHE A 13 9.66 5.56 4.25
C PHE A 13 9.24 4.08 4.27
N LEU A 14 8.99 3.49 3.10
CA LEU A 14 8.72 2.05 2.95
C LEU A 14 9.95 1.18 3.31
N ALA A 15 11.16 1.75 3.28
CA ALA A 15 12.41 1.08 3.66
C ALA A 15 12.78 1.24 5.15
N SER A 16 12.04 2.03 5.93
CA SER A 16 12.32 2.22 7.36
C SER A 16 12.04 0.92 8.12
N HIS A 17 13.12 0.30 8.64
CA HIS A 17 13.04 -0.98 9.33
C HIS A 17 12.22 -0.89 10.63
N ARG A 18 11.17 -1.71 10.75
CA ARG A 18 10.64 -2.11 12.07
C ARG A 18 11.66 -3.00 12.78
N SER A 19 12.59 -2.39 13.50
CA SER A 19 13.37 -3.09 14.53
C SER A 19 12.56 -3.16 15.82
N GLN A 20 11.50 -3.98 15.82
CA GLN A 20 10.89 -4.49 17.06
C GLN A 20 10.56 -5.97 16.88
N ALA A 21 11.61 -6.78 16.73
CA ALA A 21 11.53 -8.14 17.24
C ALA A 21 11.75 -8.03 18.75
N GLN A 22 10.68 -8.18 19.53
CA GLN A 22 10.82 -8.39 20.96
C GLN A 22 11.42 -9.79 21.14
N THR A 23 12.74 -9.84 21.35
CA THR A 23 13.43 -11.05 21.77
C THR A 23 12.97 -11.36 23.19
N THR A 24 11.94 -12.18 23.33
CA THR A 24 11.64 -12.84 24.60
C THR A 24 12.75 -13.85 24.84
N ILE A 25 13.77 -13.47 25.62
CA ILE A 25 14.78 -14.42 26.10
C ILE A 25 14.07 -15.33 27.11
N VAL A 26 13.65 -16.52 26.68
CA VAL A 26 13.33 -17.61 27.59
C VAL A 26 14.66 -18.31 27.89
N SER A 27 15.14 -18.16 29.13
CA SER A 27 16.34 -18.84 29.61
C SER A 27 16.15 -20.37 29.53
N PRO A 28 17.12 -21.15 29.00
CA PRO A 28 17.01 -22.60 28.99
C PRO A 28 17.34 -23.15 30.38
N SER A 29 16.34 -23.75 31.03
CA SER A 29 16.60 -24.70 32.12
C SER A 29 17.10 -26.00 31.52
N ASN A 30 18.38 -26.29 31.78
CA ASN A 30 19.09 -27.57 31.69
C ASN A 30 18.27 -28.79 31.22
N THR A 31 18.62 -29.34 30.05
CA THR A 31 18.85 -30.78 29.85
C THR A 31 19.42 -31.04 28.46
N SER A 32 20.53 -31.78 28.44
CA SER A 32 21.29 -32.21 27.28
C SER A 32 20.52 -33.23 26.43
N SER A 33 20.19 -32.91 25.19
CA SER A 33 20.16 -33.91 24.11
C SER A 33 20.34 -33.23 22.76
N PHE A 34 21.20 -33.84 21.95
CA PHE A 34 21.59 -33.43 20.62
C PHE A 34 20.39 -33.55 19.67
N ALA A 35 19.71 -32.44 19.40
CA ALA A 35 18.95 -32.25 18.19
C ALA A 35 19.10 -30.78 17.78
N THR A 36 19.93 -30.56 16.77
CA THR A 36 19.95 -29.33 15.96
C THR A 36 18.62 -29.19 15.21
N ALA A 37 17.53 -28.97 15.94
CA ALA A 37 16.63 -27.91 15.56
C ALA A 37 17.39 -26.63 15.93
N GLN A 38 18.29 -26.08 15.11
CA GLN A 38 17.85 -25.28 13.96
C GLN A 38 16.41 -24.83 14.15
N TYR A 39 16.13 -24.21 15.30
CA TYR A 39 15.71 -22.83 15.40
C TYR A 39 15.36 -22.26 14.03
N ILE A 40 14.30 -22.78 13.42
CA ILE A 40 13.54 -22.08 12.42
C ILE A 40 12.87 -20.99 13.22
N ILE A 41 13.64 -19.91 13.47
CA ILE A 41 13.07 -18.59 13.49
C ILE A 41 12.22 -18.54 12.22
N ASN A 42 10.92 -18.66 12.42
CA ASN A 42 9.95 -18.31 11.42
C ASN A 42 10.03 -16.78 11.28
N THR A 43 11.15 -16.29 10.76
CA THR A 43 11.30 -14.95 10.20
C THR A 43 10.63 -14.96 8.84
N THR A 44 9.37 -15.38 8.79
CA THR A 44 8.50 -15.06 7.68
C THR A 44 8.11 -13.61 7.89
N SER A 45 9.02 -12.70 7.56
CA SER A 45 8.59 -11.37 7.15
C SER A 45 7.80 -11.55 5.86
N SER A 46 6.54 -11.98 5.98
CA SER A 46 5.63 -12.00 4.84
C SER A 46 5.61 -10.59 4.29
N SER A 47 6.03 -10.49 3.06
CA SER A 47 6.29 -9.22 2.40
C SER A 47 5.29 -9.09 1.27
N SER A 48 4.05 -8.89 1.68
CA SER A 48 2.88 -8.84 0.80
C SER A 48 2.50 -7.39 0.54
N LEU A 49 1.95 -7.14 -0.65
CA LEU A 49 1.62 -5.81 -1.14
C LEU A 49 0.18 -5.79 -1.63
N THR A 50 -0.58 -4.84 -1.12
CA THR A 50 -1.97 -4.65 -1.51
C THR A 50 -2.14 -3.28 -2.13
N TYR A 51 -2.73 -3.21 -3.32
CA TYR A 51 -3.20 -1.96 -3.91
C TYR A 51 -4.70 -1.84 -3.66
N LEU A 52 -5.10 -0.77 -3.00
CA LEU A 52 -6.48 -0.33 -2.93
C LEU A 52 -6.62 0.84 -3.91
N VAL A 53 -7.38 0.64 -4.98
CA VAL A 53 -7.41 1.58 -6.10
C VAL A 53 -8.82 2.12 -6.30
N ASP A 54 -8.90 3.44 -6.27
CA ASP A 54 -10.08 4.18 -6.71
C ASP A 54 -10.23 4.03 -8.23
N THR A 55 -11.39 3.56 -8.67
CA THR A 55 -11.69 3.32 -10.09
C THR A 55 -12.83 4.20 -10.59
N THR A 56 -13.17 5.26 -9.85
CA THR A 56 -14.16 6.27 -10.23
C THR A 56 -13.75 6.99 -11.51
N GLY A 57 -14.70 7.65 -12.17
CA GLY A 57 -14.46 8.34 -13.44
C GLY A 57 -13.41 9.46 -13.36
N SER A 58 -13.26 10.14 -12.22
CA SER A 58 -12.30 11.24 -12.04
C SER A 58 -10.84 10.76 -12.06
N MET A 59 -10.60 9.53 -11.61
CA MET A 59 -9.30 8.85 -11.63
C MET A 59 -8.78 8.52 -13.04
N PHE A 60 -9.47 8.88 -14.12
CA PHE A 60 -9.09 8.49 -15.49
C PHE A 60 -7.67 8.92 -15.85
N ASP A 61 -7.36 10.21 -15.73
CA ASP A 61 -6.02 10.72 -16.08
C ASP A 61 -4.95 10.20 -15.11
N ASP A 62 -5.30 10.07 -13.83
CA ASP A 62 -4.44 9.55 -12.77
C ASP A 62 -4.06 8.08 -13.02
N LEU A 63 -5.03 7.22 -13.33
CA LEU A 63 -4.78 5.81 -13.64
C LEU A 63 -3.89 5.66 -14.87
N GLN A 64 -4.08 6.49 -15.90
CA GLN A 64 -3.23 6.44 -17.09
C GLN A 64 -1.76 6.75 -16.73
N GLN A 65 -1.52 7.73 -15.85
CA GLN A 65 -0.17 8.06 -15.40
C GLN A 65 0.39 7.04 -14.42
N LEU A 66 -0.42 6.54 -13.49
CA LEU A 66 -0.03 5.50 -12.56
C LEU A 66 0.38 4.22 -13.30
N LYS A 67 -0.31 3.84 -14.38
CA LYS A 67 0.07 2.70 -15.23
C LYS A 67 1.46 2.84 -15.84
N LEU A 68 1.86 4.06 -16.23
CA LEU A 68 3.21 4.31 -16.78
C LEU A 68 4.31 4.10 -15.73
N VAL A 69 4.06 4.48 -14.47
CA VAL A 69 5.06 4.38 -13.39
C VAL A 69 4.95 3.10 -12.56
N ASN A 70 3.85 2.35 -12.70
CA ASN A 70 3.53 1.19 -11.86
C ASN A 70 4.64 0.14 -11.84
N ASN A 71 5.22 -0.17 -13.01
CA ASN A 71 6.30 -1.14 -13.09
C ASN A 71 7.47 -0.75 -12.19
N TRP A 72 7.91 0.50 -12.29
CA TRP A 72 9.00 1.03 -11.48
C TRP A 72 8.62 1.09 -9.99
N LEU A 73 7.40 1.51 -9.65
CA LEU A 73 6.92 1.60 -8.28
C LEU A 73 6.88 0.21 -7.63
N LEU A 74 6.25 -0.74 -8.30
CA LEU A 74 6.16 -2.13 -7.86
C LEU A 74 7.55 -2.75 -7.71
N ASP A 75 8.46 -2.53 -8.66
CA ASP A 75 9.85 -2.98 -8.58
C ASP A 75 10.57 -2.38 -7.35
N SER A 76 10.38 -1.08 -7.11
CA SER A 76 11.02 -0.36 -6.00
C SER A 76 10.53 -0.84 -4.63
N ILE A 77 9.22 -1.06 -4.46
CA ILE A 77 8.62 -1.59 -3.23
C ILE A 77 9.09 -3.03 -3.02
N THR A 78 8.98 -3.86 -4.06
CA THR A 78 9.30 -5.29 -3.96
C THR A 78 10.79 -5.56 -3.74
N ALA A 79 11.69 -4.70 -4.22
CA ALA A 79 13.13 -4.82 -3.96
C ALA A 79 13.51 -4.69 -2.47
N LYS A 80 12.66 -4.08 -1.62
CA LYS A 80 12.92 -3.93 -0.19
C LYS A 80 12.52 -5.15 0.65
N PHE A 81 11.66 -5.98 0.09
CA PHE A 81 11.23 -7.22 0.71
C PHE A 81 12.36 -8.25 0.64
N LYS A 82 13.02 -8.49 1.79
CA LYS A 82 14.25 -9.29 1.87
C LYS A 82 14.00 -10.75 1.46
N TYR A 83 12.97 -11.40 2.01
CA TYR A 83 12.66 -12.82 1.77
C TYR A 83 11.17 -13.10 2.00
N GLY A 84 10.64 -14.16 1.38
CA GLY A 84 9.28 -14.69 1.63
C GLY A 84 8.42 -14.86 0.39
N VAL A 85 7.33 -15.62 0.55
CA VAL A 85 6.24 -15.70 -0.44
C VAL A 85 5.53 -14.34 -0.47
N ARG A 86 5.31 -13.82 -1.68
CA ARG A 86 4.71 -12.51 -1.90
C ARG A 86 3.28 -12.71 -2.37
N GLN A 87 2.32 -12.37 -1.53
CA GLN A 87 0.96 -12.19 -2.00
C GLN A 87 0.81 -10.76 -2.51
N TYR A 88 0.27 -10.62 -3.71
CA TYR A 88 -0.16 -9.36 -4.27
C TYR A 88 -1.67 -9.34 -4.31
N THR A 89 -2.28 -8.34 -3.67
CA THR A 89 -3.73 -8.18 -3.63
C THR A 89 -4.12 -6.87 -4.31
N MET A 90 -5.11 -6.90 -5.20
CA MET A 90 -5.72 -5.71 -5.77
C MET A 90 -7.15 -5.62 -5.26
N VAL A 91 -7.51 -4.48 -4.71
CA VAL A 91 -8.87 -4.16 -4.30
C VAL A 91 -9.29 -2.91 -5.04
N GLU A 92 -10.40 -3.00 -5.77
CA GLU A 92 -10.99 -1.85 -6.45
C GLU A 92 -12.12 -1.29 -5.56
N PHE A 93 -12.24 0.03 -5.50
CA PHE A 93 -13.41 0.70 -4.93
C PHE A 93 -13.96 1.75 -5.89
N ASN A 94 -15.29 1.83 -5.92
CA ASN A 94 -16.08 2.71 -6.77
C ASN A 94 -17.50 2.77 -6.17
N GLU A 95 -18.33 3.71 -6.59
CA GLU A 95 -19.75 3.71 -6.25
C GLU A 95 -20.59 3.20 -7.44
N PRO A 96 -21.58 2.31 -7.22
CA PRO A 96 -22.03 1.73 -5.95
C PRO A 96 -21.27 0.45 -5.52
N THR A 97 -20.20 0.07 -6.23
CA THR A 97 -19.50 -1.21 -6.03
C THR A 97 -18.11 -1.06 -5.41
N PHE A 98 -17.92 -1.55 -4.18
CA PHE A 98 -16.61 -1.63 -3.54
C PHE A 98 -16.18 -3.09 -3.33
N GLY A 99 -14.87 -3.32 -3.27
CA GLY A 99 -14.32 -4.58 -2.78
C GLY A 99 -14.21 -5.69 -3.83
N GLN A 100 -14.03 -5.37 -5.12
CA GLN A 100 -13.60 -6.39 -6.09
C GLN A 100 -12.14 -6.75 -5.77
N VAL A 101 -11.91 -8.00 -5.39
CA VAL A 101 -10.59 -8.48 -4.95
C VAL A 101 -10.00 -9.43 -5.98
N LYS A 102 -8.76 -9.14 -6.41
CA LYS A 102 -7.93 -10.05 -7.19
C LYS A 102 -6.66 -10.36 -6.39
N VAL A 103 -6.31 -11.64 -6.25
CA VAL A 103 -5.13 -12.09 -5.50
C VAL A 103 -4.25 -12.91 -6.42
N THR A 104 -2.94 -12.66 -6.38
CA THR A 104 -1.94 -13.44 -7.10
C THR A 104 -0.63 -13.52 -6.33
N TYR A 105 0.20 -14.52 -6.65
CA TYR A 105 1.58 -14.64 -6.20
C TYR A 105 2.59 -14.29 -7.30
N SER A 106 2.10 -13.96 -8.51
CA SER A 106 2.88 -13.53 -9.65
C SER A 106 2.89 -12.01 -9.76
N LYS A 107 4.10 -11.43 -9.73
CA LYS A 107 4.30 -10.00 -9.91
C LYS A 107 3.82 -9.52 -11.29
N ASP A 108 3.99 -10.33 -12.33
CA ASP A 108 3.60 -9.97 -13.70
C ASP A 108 2.09 -10.07 -13.91
N GLU A 109 1.43 -11.01 -13.24
CA GLU A 109 -0.04 -11.06 -13.21
C GLU A 109 -0.60 -9.85 -12.47
N PHE A 110 0.02 -9.45 -11.35
CA PHE A 110 -0.38 -8.24 -10.62
C PHE A 110 -0.22 -6.97 -11.46
N LYS A 111 0.86 -6.84 -12.23
CA LYS A 111 1.04 -5.77 -13.23
C LYS A 111 -0.10 -5.78 -14.26
N SER A 112 -0.49 -6.97 -14.72
CA SER A 112 -1.57 -7.14 -15.70
C SER A 112 -2.92 -6.71 -15.12
N PHE A 113 -3.22 -7.06 -13.86
CA PHE A 113 -4.41 -6.56 -13.17
C PHE A 113 -4.43 -5.03 -13.14
N PHE A 114 -3.32 -4.40 -12.75
CA PHE A 114 -3.22 -2.94 -12.66
C PHE A 114 -3.41 -2.26 -14.02
N ASN A 115 -2.76 -2.79 -15.05
CA ASN A 115 -2.84 -2.24 -16.40
C ASN A 115 -4.25 -2.39 -17.01
N SER A 116 -5.02 -3.37 -16.55
CA SER A 116 -6.41 -3.61 -16.97
C SER A 116 -7.45 -2.74 -16.27
N LEU A 117 -7.08 -2.01 -15.20
CA LEU A 117 -8.00 -1.12 -14.49
C LEU A 117 -8.52 -0.04 -15.43
N ASN A 118 -9.82 0.26 -15.33
CA ASN A 118 -10.44 1.36 -16.05
C ASN A 118 -11.15 2.26 -15.05
N ALA A 119 -11.02 3.57 -15.25
CA ALA A 119 -11.86 4.53 -14.56
C ALA A 119 -13.26 4.51 -15.19
N TYR A 120 -14.29 4.40 -14.36
CA TYR A 120 -15.67 4.42 -14.81
C TYR A 120 -16.60 4.87 -13.69
N GLY A 121 -17.81 5.28 -14.07
CA GLY A 121 -18.85 5.61 -13.10
C GLY A 121 -18.39 6.64 -12.08
N GLY A 122 -18.68 6.37 -10.81
CA GLY A 122 -18.57 7.31 -9.71
C GLY A 122 -19.88 8.09 -9.51
N GLY A 123 -19.86 8.95 -8.50
CA GLY A 123 -21.01 9.78 -8.14
C GLY A 123 -20.55 11.16 -7.69
N ASP A 124 -20.67 11.40 -6.40
CA ASP A 124 -20.18 12.59 -5.71
C ASP A 124 -18.83 12.31 -5.04
N CYS A 125 -17.95 13.31 -5.04
CA CYS A 125 -16.79 13.36 -4.16
C CYS A 125 -17.30 13.91 -2.81
N PRO A 126 -17.07 13.25 -1.66
CA PRO A 126 -16.07 12.20 -1.35
C PRO A 126 -16.43 10.76 -1.74
N GLU A 127 -15.49 9.80 -1.66
CA GLU A 127 -15.65 8.40 -2.12
C GLU A 127 -15.57 7.34 -0.99
N LEU A 128 -15.96 6.07 -1.23
CA LEU A 128 -16.03 4.99 -0.21
C LEU A 128 -14.68 4.34 0.18
N ALA A 129 -13.67 5.16 0.44
CA ALA A 129 -12.30 4.71 0.66
C ALA A 129 -12.12 3.84 1.93
N MET A 130 -12.85 4.09 3.03
CA MET A 130 -12.66 3.31 4.27
C MET A 130 -13.23 1.90 4.16
N ASN A 131 -14.38 1.72 3.48
CA ASN A 131 -14.91 0.40 3.18
C ASN A 131 -13.94 -0.40 2.31
N GLY A 132 -13.37 0.24 1.28
CA GLY A 132 -12.31 -0.35 0.47
C GLY A 132 -11.09 -0.77 1.32
N LEU A 133 -10.68 0.06 2.28
CA LEU A 133 -9.55 -0.22 3.16
C LEU A 133 -9.82 -1.40 4.09
N LYS A 134 -11.03 -1.53 4.65
CA LYS A 134 -11.41 -2.70 5.44
C LYS A 134 -11.27 -3.98 4.60
N VAL A 135 -11.80 -4.00 3.37
CA VAL A 135 -11.69 -5.17 2.47
C VAL A 135 -10.23 -5.47 2.13
N ALA A 136 -9.43 -4.45 1.84
CA ALA A 136 -8.00 -4.61 1.60
C ALA A 136 -7.28 -5.22 2.81
N LEU A 137 -7.53 -4.71 4.01
CA LEU A 137 -6.99 -5.26 5.25
C LEU A 137 -7.41 -6.71 5.45
N GLU A 138 -8.68 -7.06 5.25
CA GLU A 138 -9.21 -8.43 5.42
C GLU A 138 -8.54 -9.43 4.47
N ASN A 139 -8.26 -9.03 3.23
CA ASN A 139 -7.66 -9.89 2.19
C ASN A 139 -6.12 -9.81 2.11
N SER A 140 -5.49 -9.00 2.96
CA SER A 140 -4.04 -8.91 3.06
C SER A 140 -3.49 -9.87 4.12
N PRO A 141 -2.35 -10.54 3.87
CA PRO A 141 -1.62 -11.24 4.92
C PRO A 141 -1.13 -10.27 6.02
N ASP A 142 -0.73 -10.81 7.15
CA ASP A 142 -0.10 -10.03 8.21
C ASP A 142 1.17 -9.32 7.70
N ARG A 143 1.41 -8.12 8.22
CA ARG A 143 2.56 -7.25 7.94
C ARG A 143 2.63 -6.77 6.49
N SER A 144 1.50 -6.77 5.80
CA SER A 144 1.41 -6.25 4.44
C SER A 144 1.56 -4.74 4.39
N ILE A 145 2.09 -4.25 3.27
CA ILE A 145 2.00 -2.84 2.89
C ILE A 145 0.74 -2.68 2.06
N ILE A 146 -0.13 -1.77 2.46
CA ILE A 146 -1.35 -1.41 1.74
C ILE A 146 -1.14 -0.03 1.15
N LEU A 147 -1.10 0.06 -0.17
CA LEU A 147 -1.01 1.31 -0.91
C LEU A 147 -2.40 1.70 -1.41
N VAL A 148 -2.93 2.80 -0.89
CA VAL A 148 -4.22 3.38 -1.28
C VAL A 148 -3.98 4.44 -2.35
N LEU A 149 -4.66 4.33 -3.48
CA LEU A 149 -4.55 5.24 -4.63
C LEU A 149 -5.92 5.88 -4.87
N THR A 150 -6.04 7.20 -4.72
CA THR A 150 -7.31 7.93 -4.94
C THR A 150 -7.07 9.41 -5.17
N ASP A 151 -7.99 10.08 -5.86
CA ASP A 151 -8.05 11.52 -6.05
C ASP A 151 -9.11 12.20 -5.16
N ALA A 152 -9.74 11.45 -4.25
CA ALA A 152 -10.87 11.91 -3.45
C ALA A 152 -10.68 11.77 -1.92
N SER A 153 -11.41 12.61 -1.17
CA SER A 153 -11.61 12.45 0.28
C SER A 153 -12.47 11.21 0.58
N ALA A 154 -12.54 10.77 1.85
CA ALA A 154 -13.34 9.61 2.25
C ALA A 154 -14.77 9.99 2.70
N LYS A 155 -15.80 9.46 2.05
CA LYS A 155 -17.23 9.66 2.37
C LYS A 155 -17.62 9.02 3.70
N ASP A 156 -17.04 7.85 3.95
CA ASP A 156 -17.31 6.98 5.09
C ASP A 156 -16.38 7.25 6.29
N TYR A 157 -15.79 8.44 6.37
CA TYR A 157 -14.88 8.87 7.44
C TYR A 157 -15.51 8.90 8.84
N ASN A 158 -16.84 8.97 8.93
CA ASN A 158 -17.58 9.10 10.19
C ASN A 158 -18.32 7.82 10.61
N ASP A 159 -18.18 6.72 9.85
CA ASP A 159 -18.75 5.42 10.21
C ASP A 159 -17.94 4.78 11.34
N ILE A 160 -18.40 5.00 12.58
CA ILE A 160 -17.67 4.57 13.79
C ILE A 160 -17.44 3.04 13.85
N PRO A 161 -18.44 2.17 13.59
CA PRO A 161 -18.21 0.71 13.50
C PRO A 161 -17.16 0.31 12.46
N LEU A 162 -17.18 0.92 11.28
CA LEU A 162 -16.21 0.67 10.22
C LEU A 162 -14.79 1.05 10.66
N LEU A 163 -14.62 2.26 11.17
CA LEU A 163 -13.30 2.75 11.63
C LEU A 163 -12.74 1.90 12.77
N ASN A 164 -13.57 1.44 13.69
CA ASN A 164 -13.14 0.55 14.77
C ASN A 164 -12.65 -0.80 14.22
N SER A 165 -13.33 -1.34 13.20
CA SER A 165 -12.90 -2.57 12.53
C SER A 165 -11.55 -2.38 11.83
N ILE A 166 -11.36 -1.27 11.12
CA ILE A 166 -10.09 -0.95 10.44
C ILE A 166 -8.95 -0.83 11.46
N ARG A 167 -9.15 -0.09 12.56
CA ARG A 167 -8.14 0.06 13.64
C ARG A 167 -7.74 -1.30 14.23
N SER A 168 -8.72 -2.17 14.48
CA SER A 168 -8.49 -3.53 14.98
C SER A 168 -7.69 -4.37 14.00
N LEU A 169 -8.04 -4.33 12.71
CA LEU A 169 -7.33 -5.04 11.65
C LEU A 169 -5.89 -4.56 11.48
N ILE A 170 -5.65 -3.24 11.48
CA ILE A 170 -4.30 -2.64 11.41
C ILE A 170 -3.45 -3.14 12.58
N THR A 171 -4.01 -3.11 13.79
CA THR A 171 -3.29 -3.53 15.01
C THR A 171 -2.96 -5.02 14.98
N THR A 172 -3.94 -5.86 14.62
CA THR A 172 -3.81 -7.32 14.64
C THR A 172 -2.88 -7.80 13.53
N LYS A 173 -3.08 -7.32 12.30
CA LYS A 173 -2.26 -7.71 11.15
C LYS A 173 -0.92 -7.01 11.12
N GLN A 174 -0.72 -5.94 11.90
CA GLN A 174 0.49 -5.11 11.86
C GLN A 174 0.79 -4.56 10.46
N SER A 175 -0.26 -4.32 9.66
CA SER A 175 -0.14 -3.81 8.31
C SER A 175 0.16 -2.31 8.31
N GLN A 176 0.93 -1.86 7.32
CA GLN A 176 1.22 -0.45 7.09
C GLN A 176 0.29 0.09 6.01
N VAL A 177 -0.36 1.23 6.24
CA VAL A 177 -1.26 1.85 5.26
C VAL A 177 -0.65 3.15 4.75
N VAL A 178 -0.36 3.21 3.46
CA VAL A 178 0.23 4.37 2.80
C VAL A 178 -0.75 4.90 1.78
N PHE A 179 -1.03 6.20 1.85
CA PHE A 179 -1.96 6.87 0.94
C PHE A 179 -1.16 7.64 -0.12
N LEU A 180 -1.48 7.39 -1.38
CA LEU A 180 -1.07 8.20 -2.53
C LEU A 180 -2.32 8.95 -3.00
N ILE A 181 -2.39 10.23 -2.68
CA ILE A 181 -3.54 11.06 -2.95
C ILE A 181 -3.20 12.07 -4.04
N THR A 182 -3.98 12.12 -5.12
CA THR A 182 -3.72 13.04 -6.23
C THR A 182 -4.66 14.23 -6.31
N GLY A 183 -5.78 14.17 -5.61
CA GLY A 183 -6.81 15.22 -5.54
C GLY A 183 -7.42 15.37 -4.15
N LEU A 184 -8.32 16.33 -4.01
CA LEU A 184 -9.09 16.60 -2.79
C LEU A 184 -10.49 17.05 -3.20
N CYS A 185 -11.53 16.66 -2.46
CA CYS A 185 -12.89 17.15 -2.75
C CYS A 185 -13.09 18.61 -2.32
N SER A 186 -12.48 19.01 -1.20
CA SER A 186 -12.67 20.32 -0.59
C SER A 186 -11.36 20.90 -0.04
N SER A 187 -10.89 20.38 1.09
CA SER A 187 -9.73 20.91 1.81
C SER A 187 -8.98 19.81 2.55
N SER A 188 -7.66 19.92 2.61
CA SER A 188 -6.81 18.97 3.37
C SER A 188 -6.95 19.10 4.89
N ASN A 189 -7.78 20.04 5.37
CA ASN A 189 -8.09 20.24 6.78
C ASN A 189 -9.49 19.73 7.14
N ASP A 190 -10.25 19.22 6.16
CA ASP A 190 -11.58 18.72 6.40
C ASP A 190 -11.54 17.29 6.99
N PRO A 191 -12.52 16.90 7.82
CA PRO A 191 -12.52 15.60 8.49
C PRO A 191 -12.46 14.40 7.55
N ASP A 192 -13.05 14.51 6.37
CA ASP A 192 -13.08 13.51 5.31
C ASP A 192 -11.69 13.24 4.69
N PHE A 193 -10.77 14.20 4.78
CA PHE A 193 -9.36 14.01 4.44
C PHE A 193 -8.50 13.66 5.66
N LEU A 194 -8.75 14.28 6.81
CA LEU A 194 -7.95 14.07 8.03
C LEU A 194 -7.96 12.61 8.49
N ILE A 195 -9.02 11.85 8.18
CA ILE A 195 -9.07 10.41 8.46
C ILE A 195 -7.91 9.64 7.83
N TYR A 196 -7.44 10.01 6.64
CA TYR A 196 -6.28 9.39 6.00
C TYR A 196 -5.01 9.59 6.83
N ARG A 197 -4.83 10.79 7.40
CA ARG A 197 -3.67 11.10 8.25
C ARG A 197 -3.72 10.30 9.55
N ASP A 198 -4.89 10.16 10.15
CA ASP A 198 -5.09 9.37 11.38
C ASP A 198 -4.75 7.89 11.16
N ILE A 199 -5.27 7.30 10.08
CA ILE A 199 -5.03 5.90 9.71
C ILE A 199 -3.57 5.67 9.32
N ALA A 200 -2.97 6.57 8.54
CA ALA A 200 -1.55 6.52 8.21
C ALA A 200 -0.71 6.55 9.49
N SER A 201 -0.94 7.52 10.38
CA SER A 201 -0.20 7.69 11.63
C SER A 201 -0.21 6.42 12.49
N MET A 202 -1.39 5.83 12.73
CA MET A 202 -1.49 4.62 13.56
C MET A 202 -0.87 3.37 12.94
N SER A 203 -0.84 3.27 11.61
CA SER A 203 -0.26 2.13 10.90
C SER A 203 1.24 2.28 10.67
N SER A 204 1.85 3.34 11.22
CA SER A 204 3.22 3.76 10.88
C SER A 204 3.38 3.99 9.37
N GLY A 205 2.32 4.45 8.73
CA GLY A 205 2.17 4.81 7.34
C GLY A 205 2.35 6.30 7.09
N HIS A 206 2.06 6.74 5.86
CA HIS A 206 2.17 8.15 5.48
C HIS A 206 1.12 8.52 4.43
N VAL A 207 0.83 9.82 4.31
CA VAL A 207 0.01 10.38 3.25
C VAL A 207 0.90 11.20 2.32
N PHE A 208 0.97 10.79 1.06
CA PHE A 208 1.68 11.48 0.00
C PHE A 208 0.66 12.15 -0.91
N GLN A 209 0.62 13.48 -0.89
CA GLN A 209 -0.18 14.24 -1.84
C GLN A 209 0.70 14.59 -3.05
N ILE A 210 0.33 14.10 -4.24
CA ILE A 210 1.13 14.23 -5.47
C ILE A 210 0.25 14.78 -6.58
N GLY A 211 0.66 15.84 -7.27
CA GLY A 211 -0.09 16.30 -8.43
C GLY A 211 0.10 15.38 -9.65
N LEU A 212 -0.91 15.28 -10.51
CA LEU A 212 -0.82 14.60 -11.82
C LEU A 212 0.47 14.97 -12.58
N SER A 213 0.84 16.26 -12.62
CA SER A 213 2.06 16.69 -13.31
C SER A 213 3.36 16.12 -12.74
N ASP A 214 3.33 15.60 -11.51
CA ASP A 214 4.47 14.99 -10.82
C ASP A 214 4.45 13.45 -10.93
N LEU A 215 3.48 12.85 -11.60
CA LEU A 215 3.52 11.43 -12.01
C LEU A 215 4.11 11.29 -13.42
N GLY A 216 3.80 12.22 -14.33
CA GLY A 216 4.27 12.21 -15.72
C GLY A 216 5.67 12.84 -15.97
N LYS A 217 6.24 13.57 -15.01
CA LYS A 217 7.57 14.21 -15.14
C LYS A 217 8.72 13.24 -14.88
N ASN A 218 8.72 12.14 -15.61
CA ASN A 218 9.86 11.32 -16.00
C ASN A 218 9.24 9.99 -16.39
N SER A 219 8.99 9.79 -17.67
CA SER A 219 9.30 8.50 -18.28
C SER A 219 10.67 8.07 -17.73
N ILE A 220 10.66 7.16 -16.77
CA ILE A 220 11.85 6.64 -16.10
C ILE A 220 12.58 5.78 -17.15
N CYS A 221 13.30 6.45 -18.06
CA CYS A 221 14.42 5.88 -18.77
C CYS A 221 15.61 5.91 -17.81
N PHE A 222 15.81 4.84 -17.05
CA PHE A 222 17.19 4.46 -16.71
C PHE A 222 17.73 3.73 -17.93
N SER A 223 18.32 4.47 -18.88
CA SER A 223 19.26 3.87 -19.81
C SER A 223 20.35 3.22 -18.96
N SER A 224 20.47 1.90 -19.07
CA SER A 224 21.66 1.18 -18.63
C SER A 224 22.87 1.83 -19.29
N GLN A 225 23.68 2.55 -18.53
CA GLN A 225 25.01 2.89 -18.99
C GLN A 225 25.89 1.65 -18.81
N SER A 226 25.87 0.80 -19.83
CA SER A 226 26.91 -0.16 -20.13
C SER A 226 27.88 0.47 -21.12
N ASP A 227 28.94 1.09 -20.62
CA ASP A 227 30.17 1.38 -21.36
C ASP A 227 31.28 1.01 -20.36
N SER A 228 31.93 -0.15 -20.39
CA SER A 228 32.85 -0.67 -21.41
C SER A 228 33.77 0.38 -22.02
N ALA A 229 34.80 0.76 -21.26
CA ALA A 229 36.17 0.97 -21.74
C ALA A 229 37.14 0.94 -20.54
#